data_AF-A0A937QVJ6-F1
#
_entry.id   AF-A0A937QVJ6-F1
#
_cell.length_a   1.000
_cell.length_b   1.000
_cell.length_c   1.000
_cell.angle_alpha   90.00
_cell.angle_beta   90.00
_cell.angle_gamma   90.00
#
_symmetry.space_group_name_H-M   'P 1'
#
loop_
_entity.id
_entity.type
_entity.pdbx_description
1 polymer ?
#
loop_
_entity_poly.entity_id
_entity_poly.type
_entity_poly.pdbx_seq_one_letter_code
_entity_poly.pdbx_strand_id
1 'polypeptide(L)' 'MKADAAANVVTWDIRSPKRVGVEKFWFGGKTVSLLSREPDARGTRGISVLSDGDFRLKIRFNGKTKTINVPAKELVLVEI' A
#
# COMPACT_ATOMS: atom_id res chain seq x y z
N MET A 1 -9.35 -3.48 -3.53
CA MET A 1 -8.05 -3.08 -4.11
C MET A 1 -8.19 -3.06 -5.63
N LYS A 2 -7.48 -2.17 -6.33
CA LYS A 2 -7.52 -2.09 -7.79
C LYS A 2 -6.09 -2.03 -8.34
N ALA A 3 -5.75 -2.91 -9.28
CA ALA A 3 -4.46 -2.88 -9.97
C ALA A 3 -4.66 -2.43 -11.43
N ASP A 4 -3.71 -1.65 -11.90
CA ASP A 4 -3.55 -1.25 -13.30
C ASP A 4 -2.14 -1.67 -13.72
N ALA A 5 -2.05 -2.82 -14.38
CA ALA A 5 -0.77 -3.40 -14.78
C ALA A 5 -0.09 -2.58 -15.89
N ALA A 6 -0.87 -1.98 -16.79
CA ALA A 6 -0.35 -1.15 -17.88
C ALA A 6 0.26 0.15 -17.36
N ALA A 7 -0.38 0.78 -16.37
CA ALA A 7 0.14 1.99 -15.72
C ALA A 7 1.17 1.71 -14.61
N ASN A 8 1.40 0.44 -14.26
CA ASN A 8 2.20 -0.02 -13.14
C ASN A 8 1.79 0.63 -11.80
N VAL A 9 0.47 0.67 -11.55
CA VAL A 9 -0.13 1.34 -10.37
C VAL A 9 -1.06 0.38 -9.63
N VAL A 10 -0.94 0.36 -8.30
CA VAL A 10 -1.94 -0.25 -7.41
C VAL A 10 -2.64 0.85 -6.62
N THR A 11 -3.97 0.84 -6.62
CA THR A 11 -4.79 1.67 -5.73
C THR A 11 -5.34 0.84 -4.59
N TRP A 12 -4.98 1.20 -3.37
CA TRP A 12 -5.49 0.60 -2.15
C TRP A 12 -6.41 1.57 -1.41
N ASP A 13 -7.70 1.25 -1.40
CA ASP A 13 -8.73 1.97 -0.66
C ASP A 13 -8.92 1.32 0.72
N ILE A 14 -8.43 1.99 1.76
CA ILE A 14 -8.51 1.57 3.16
C ILE A 14 -9.77 2.19 3.75
N ARG A 15 -10.73 1.32 4.13
CA ARG A 15 -12.01 1.74 4.74
C ARG A 15 -12.13 1.38 6.21
N SER A 16 -11.24 0.51 6.70
CA SER A 16 -11.27 0.04 8.09
C SER A 16 -10.42 0.96 8.97
N PRO A 17 -10.88 1.30 10.18
CA PRO A 17 -10.05 1.94 11.18
C PRO A 17 -9.11 0.95 11.90
N LYS A 18 -9.22 -0.35 11.67
CA LYS A 18 -8.37 -1.39 12.29
C LYS A 18 -7.18 -1.77 11.39
N ARG A 19 -6.30 -2.64 11.89
CA ARG A 19 -5.26 -3.30 11.08
C ARG A 19 -5.89 -3.95 9.84
N VAL A 20 -5.34 -3.67 8.67
CA VAL A 20 -5.76 -4.28 7.40
C VAL A 20 -4.57 -4.48 6.50
N GLY A 21 -4.53 -5.60 5.80
CA GLY A 21 -3.45 -5.90 4.87
C GLY A 21 -3.90 -6.83 3.75
N VAL A 22 -3.04 -6.92 2.75
CA VAL A 22 -3.12 -7.93 1.69
C VAL A 22 -1.72 -8.50 1.53
N GLU A 23 -1.60 -9.82 1.64
CA GLU A 23 -0.33 -10.51 1.46
C GLU A 23 -0.31 -11.22 0.10
N LYS A 24 0.86 -11.25 -0.54
CA LYS A 24 1.11 -11.97 -1.80
C LYS A 24 0.10 -11.65 -2.92
N PHE A 25 -0.33 -10.40 -3.02
CA PHE A 25 -1.17 -9.94 -4.11
C PHE A 25 -0.37 -9.92 -5.42
N TRP A 26 -0.83 -10.68 -6.40
CA TRP A 26 -0.17 -10.74 -7.71
C TRP A 26 -0.75 -9.70 -8.67
N PHE A 27 0.11 -8.90 -9.32
CA PHE A 27 -0.28 -7.98 -10.39
C PHE A 27 0.88 -7.73 -11.36
N GLY A 28 0.63 -7.74 -12.67
CA GLY A 28 1.62 -7.35 -13.68
C GLY A 28 2.98 -8.04 -13.53
N GLY A 29 2.97 -9.34 -13.20
CA GLY A 29 4.17 -10.16 -12.97
C GLY A 29 4.85 -9.97 -11.61
N LYS A 30 4.25 -9.22 -10.69
CA LYS A 30 4.82 -8.87 -9.39
C LYS A 30 3.98 -9.37 -8.23
N THR A 31 4.61 -9.64 -7.11
CA THR A 31 3.98 -10.03 -5.84
C THR A 31 4.14 -8.91 -4.83
N VAL A 32 3.02 -8.40 -4.31
CA VAL A 32 2.99 -7.30 -3.34
C VAL A 32 2.39 -7.75 -2.02
N SER A 33 2.99 -7.31 -0.92
CA SER A 33 2.40 -7.36 0.40
C SER A 33 2.25 -5.95 0.96
N LEU A 34 1.04 -5.64 1.42
CA LEU A 34 0.62 -4.36 1.96
C LEU A 34 0.06 -4.57 3.36
N LEU A 35 0.46 -3.74 4.31
CA LEU A 35 -0.11 -3.77 5.65
C LEU A 35 -0.25 -2.36 6.18
N SER A 36 -1.43 -2.04 6.71
CA SER A 36 -1.76 -0.82 7.43
C SER A 36 -2.00 -1.20 8.88
N ARG A 37 -1.24 -0.59 9.77
CA ARG A 37 -1.38 -0.81 11.22
C ARG A 37 -2.54 0.01 11.77
N GLU A 38 -2.90 -0.31 13.01
CA GLU A 38 -3.79 0.55 13.79
C GLU A 38 -3.14 1.92 14.01
N PRO A 39 -3.95 2.98 14.15
CA PRO A 39 -3.42 4.31 14.40
C PRO A 39 -2.74 4.32 15.77
N ASP A 40 -1.63 5.05 15.88
CA ASP A 40 -0.99 5.31 17.16
C ASP A 40 -1.81 6.28 18.04
N ALA A 41 -1.31 6.61 19.23
CA ALA A 41 -1.95 7.56 20.15
C ALA A 41 -2.13 8.98 19.56
N ARG A 42 -1.44 9.30 18.46
CA ARG A 42 -1.54 10.58 17.73
C ARG A 42 -2.48 10.50 16.54
N GLY A 43 -3.05 9.32 16.26
CA GLY A 43 -3.92 9.07 15.11
C GLY A 43 -3.17 8.72 13.82
N THR A 44 -1.85 8.61 13.86
CA THR A 44 -1.00 8.33 12.68
C THR A 44 -1.01 6.84 12.37
N ARG A 45 -1.18 6.47 11.10
CA ARG A 45 -1.12 5.07 10.66
C ARG A 45 0.14 4.78 9.88
N GLY A 46 0.90 3.81 10.36
CA GLY A 46 2.01 3.22 9.61
C GLY A 46 1.52 2.22 8.56
N ILE A 47 1.95 2.41 7.33
CA ILE A 47 1.83 1.45 6.23
C ILE A 47 3.19 0.87 5.91
N SER A 48 3.25 -0.45 5.77
CA SER A 48 4.41 -1.19 5.27
C SER A 48 4.07 -1.85 3.94
N VAL A 49 4.97 -1.71 2.97
CA VAL A 49 4.83 -2.25 1.62
C VAL A 49 6.09 -3.00 1.23
N LEU A 50 5.93 -4.20 0.70
CA LEU A 50 7.01 -4.99 0.11
C LEU A 50 6.55 -5.51 -1.25
N SER A 51 7.44 -5.49 -2.24
CA SER A 51 7.18 -6.01 -3.58
C SER A 51 8.42 -6.63 -4.18
N ASP A 52 8.27 -7.64 -5.04
CA ASP A 52 9.38 -8.20 -5.82
C ASP A 52 9.73 -7.37 -7.08
N GLY A 53 8.93 -6.35 -7.40
CA GLY A 53 9.16 -5.42 -8.51
C GLY A 53 8.69 -3.99 -8.23
N ASP A 54 9.23 -3.02 -8.99
CA ASP A 54 8.93 -1.60 -8.82
C ASP A 54 7.48 -1.28 -9.22
N PHE A 55 6.81 -0.41 -8.46
CA PHE A 55 5.50 0.12 -8.86
C PHE A 55 5.10 1.39 -8.10
N ARG A 56 4.00 2.01 -8.53
CA ARG A 56 3.38 3.12 -7.80
C ARG A 56 2.22 2.65 -6.96
N LEU A 57 2.24 2.96 -5.66
CA LEU A 57 1.13 2.70 -4.77
C LEU A 57 0.35 4.00 -4.51
N LYS A 58 -0.95 3.97 -4.78
CA LYS A 58 -1.91 5.02 -4.42
C LYS A 58 -2.75 4.55 -3.23
N ILE A 59 -2.52 5.12 -2.07
CA ILE A 59 -3.24 4.84 -0.84
C ILE A 59 -4.37 5.85 -0.70
N ARG A 60 -5.60 5.37 -0.48
CA ARG A 60 -6.76 6.22 -0.15
C ARG A 60 -7.27 5.85 1.24
N PHE A 61 -7.41 6.85 2.10
CA PHE A 61 -7.91 6.67 3.46
C PHE A 61 -8.59 7.97 3.94
N ASN A 62 -9.80 7.86 4.48
CA ASN A 62 -10.59 9.01 4.97
C ASN A 62 -10.63 10.21 4.00
N GLY A 63 -10.86 9.94 2.71
CA GLY A 63 -10.90 10.95 1.65
C GLY A 63 -9.53 11.52 1.24
N LYS A 64 -8.45 11.23 1.97
CA LYS A 64 -7.08 11.60 1.63
C LYS A 64 -6.48 10.59 0.67
N THR A 65 -5.56 11.08 -0.18
CA THR A 65 -4.80 10.26 -1.12
C THR A 65 -3.31 10.51 -0.91
N LYS A 66 -2.53 9.45 -0.75
CA LYS A 66 -1.07 9.50 -0.76
C LYS A 66 -0.55 8.58 -1.87
N THR A 67 0.38 9.07 -2.67
CA THR A 67 1.02 8.30 -3.74
C THR A 67 2.50 8.16 -3.43
N ILE A 68 3.02 6.94 -3.54
CA ILE A 68 4.43 6.63 -3.28
C ILE A 68 4.99 5.73 -4.36
N ASN A 69 6.29 5.85 -4.60
CA ASN A 69 7.03 4.87 -5.38
C ASN A 69 7.48 3.75 -4.45
N VAL A 70 7.31 2.51 -4.89
CA VAL A 70 7.74 1.32 -4.17
C VAL A 70 8.83 0.64 -5.00
N PRO A 71 10.09 0.69 -4.56
CA PRO A 71 11.16 -0.05 -5.19
C PRO A 71 11.05 -1.55 -4.92
N ALA A 72 11.60 -2.34 -5.83
CA ALA A 72 11.67 -3.79 -5.73
C ALA A 72 12.56 -4.22 -4.56
N LYS A 73 12.09 -5.25 -3.84
CA LYS A 73 12.81 -5.95 -2.76
C LYS A 73 13.21 -5.07 -1.57
N GLU A 74 12.60 -3.90 -1.44
CA GLU A 74 12.80 -3.00 -0.31
C GLU A 74 11.49 -2.81 0.47
N LEU A 75 11.60 -2.82 1.80
CA LEU A 75 10.48 -2.54 2.67
C LEU A 75 10.27 -1.03 2.77
N VAL A 76 9.18 -0.54 2.19
CA VAL A 76 8.80 0.88 2.28
C VAL A 76 7.88 1.08 3.47
N LEU A 77 8.24 2.03 4.33
CA LEU A 77 7.43 2.47 5.47
C LEU A 77 6.94 3.90 5.24
N VAL A 78 5.64 4.11 5.39
CA VAL A 78 4.99 5.39 5.13
C VAL A 78 3.84 5.64 6.09
N GLU A 79 3.69 6.88 6.52
CA GLU A 79 2.61 7.32 7.40
C GLU A 79 1.47 7.97 6.59
N ILE A 80 0.22 7.74 7.00
CA ILE A 80 -0.98 8.39 6.44
C ILE A 80 -1.94 8.88 7.52
#